data_AF-U1Y571-F1
#
_entry.id   AF-U1Y571-F1
#
_cell.length_a   1.000
_cell.length_b   1.000
_cell.length_c   1.000
_cell.angle_alpha   90.00
_cell.angle_beta   90.00
_cell.angle_gamma   90.00
#
_symmetry.space_group_name_H-M   'P 1'
#
loop_
_entity.id
_entity.type
_entity.pdbx_description
1 polymer ?
#
loop_
_entity_poly.entity_id
_entity_poly.type
_entity_poly.pdbx_seq_one_letter_code
_entity_poly.pdbx_strand_id
1 'polypeptide(L)'
;MPYYIQNMRTGKFVEGYLPSRKLIETSDRAKAVKYSSFGHASEVVFWVLSHLEKWRIINCETLDSYVHDQTAWRIEIIEREKDDDTSREYNKIGLL
;
A
#
# COMPACT_ATOMS: atom_id res chain seq x y z
N MET A 1 -3.05 2.91 14.49
CA MET A 1 -3.00 4.04 13.53
C MET A 1 -3.16 3.48 12.12
N PRO A 2 -3.84 4.16 11.18
CA PRO A 2 -4.37 3.48 10.00
C PRO A 2 -3.34 3.33 8.87
N TYR A 3 -3.39 2.18 8.20
CA TYR A 3 -2.70 1.91 6.95
C TYR A 3 -3.69 2.12 5.79
N TYR A 4 -3.19 2.54 4.63
CA TYR A 4 -3.96 2.56 3.38
C TYR A 4 -3.35 1.59 2.37
N ILE A 5 -4.17 1.07 1.49
CA ILE A 5 -3.72 0.30 0.33
C ILE A 5 -3.93 1.16 -0.92
N GLN A 6 -2.92 1.23 -1.78
CA GLN A 6 -2.96 2.00 -3.02
C GLN A 6 -2.49 1.15 -4.21
N ASN A 7 -3.22 1.24 -5.31
CA ASN A 7 -2.80 0.68 -6.58
C ASN A 7 -1.68 1.56 -7.17
N MET A 8 -0.51 0.99 -7.43
CA MET A 8 0.61 1.76 -7.94
C MET A 8 0.46 2.18 -9.40
N ARG A 9 -0.38 1.47 -10.17
CA ARG A 9 -0.67 1.81 -11.58
C ARG A 9 -1.59 3.02 -11.69
N THR A 10 -2.62 3.07 -10.86
CA THR A 10 -3.67 4.10 -10.96
C THR A 10 -3.48 5.24 -9.96
N GLY A 11 -2.69 5.03 -8.90
CA GLY A 11 -2.56 5.94 -7.78
C GLY A 11 -3.80 6.01 -6.88
N LYS A 12 -4.79 5.13 -7.08
CA LYS A 12 -6.03 5.12 -6.30
C LYS A 12 -5.93 4.25 -5.06
N PHE A 13 -6.66 4.63 -4.03
CA PHE A 13 -6.76 3.91 -2.77
C PHE A 13 -7.92 2.92 -2.79
N VAL A 14 -7.88 1.94 -1.90
CA VAL A 14 -9.00 1.03 -1.65
C VAL A 14 -10.09 1.75 -0.86
N GLU A 15 -11.31 1.80 -1.40
CA GLU A 15 -12.54 2.29 -0.73
C GLU A 15 -13.37 1.14 -0.13
N GLY A 16 -13.18 -0.07 -0.65
CA GLY A 16 -13.87 -1.26 -0.17
C GLY A 16 -13.59 -2.46 -1.07
N TYR A 17 -14.30 -3.55 -0.83
CA TYR A 17 -14.20 -4.76 -1.63
C TYR A 17 -15.58 -5.34 -1.90
N LEU A 18 -15.77 -5.90 -3.09
CA LEU A 18 -16.97 -6.64 -3.44
C LEU A 18 -16.82 -8.12 -3.06
N PRO A 19 -17.91 -8.85 -2.80
CA PRO A 19 -17.89 -10.30 -2.58
C PRO A 19 -17.24 -11.09 -3.72
N SER A 20 -17.21 -10.51 -4.92
CA SER A 20 -16.54 -11.03 -6.11
C SER A 20 -15.00 -10.93 -6.10
N ARG A 21 -14.40 -10.56 -4.96
CA ARG A 21 -12.95 -10.37 -4.79
C ARG A 21 -12.36 -9.23 -5.62
N LYS A 22 -13.20 -8.26 -5.98
CA LYS A 22 -12.78 -7.04 -6.68
C LYS A 22 -12.64 -5.89 -5.68
N LEU A 23 -11.50 -5.21 -5.70
CA LEU A 23 -11.33 -3.97 -4.96
C LEU A 23 -12.08 -2.83 -5.64
N ILE A 24 -12.68 -1.98 -4.81
CA ILE A 24 -13.24 -0.70 -5.22
C ILE A 24 -12.15 0.35 -5.00
N GLU A 25 -11.77 1.03 -6.08
CA GLU A 25 -10.72 2.04 -6.07
C GLU A 25 -11.30 3.45 -6.03
N THR A 26 -10.66 4.35 -5.29
CA THR A 26 -11.05 5.74 -5.14
C THR A 26 -9.85 6.67 -5.19
N SER A 27 -10.02 7.83 -5.81
CA SER A 27 -9.02 8.91 -5.75
C SER A 27 -9.19 9.77 -4.49
N ASP A 28 -10.32 9.64 -3.80
CA ASP A 28 -10.64 10.41 -2.60
C ASP A 28 -10.09 9.70 -1.35
N ARG A 29 -9.02 10.25 -0.78
CA ARG A 29 -8.40 9.69 0.43
C ARG A 29 -9.34 9.66 1.64
N ALA A 30 -10.36 10.53 1.70
CA ALA A 30 -11.33 10.51 2.79
C ALA A 30 -12.24 9.27 2.75
N LYS A 31 -12.43 8.68 1.57
CA LYS A 31 -13.19 7.45 1.35
C LYS A 31 -12.34 6.18 1.45
N ALA A 32 -11.02 6.33 1.53
CA ALA A 32 -10.13 5.18 1.61
C ALA A 32 -10.32 4.40 2.92
N VAL A 33 -10.29 3.07 2.83
CA VAL A 33 -10.35 2.17 3.96
C VAL A 33 -9.11 2.35 4.82
N LYS A 34 -9.34 2.57 6.11
CA LYS A 34 -8.33 2.69 7.15
C LYS A 34 -8.13 1.34 7.82
N TYR A 35 -7.03 0.65 7.52
CA TYR A 35 -6.70 -0.61 8.16
C TYR A 35 -6.02 -0.38 9.50
N SER A 36 -6.47 -1.04 10.57
CA SER A 36 -5.97 -0.82 11.93
C SER A 36 -4.53 -1.31 12.16
N SER A 37 -4.02 -2.20 11.31
CA SER A 37 -2.69 -2.79 11.41
C SER A 37 -2.10 -3.14 10.03
N PHE A 38 -0.77 -3.23 9.96
CA PHE A 38 -0.06 -3.72 8.78
C PHE A 38 -0.50 -5.14 8.41
N GLY A 39 -0.66 -6.03 9.41
CA GLY A 39 -1.09 -7.41 9.17
C GLY A 39 -2.43 -7.50 8.43
N HIS A 40 -3.44 -6.72 8.85
CA HIS A 40 -4.74 -6.71 8.19
C HIS A 40 -4.66 -6.11 6.77
N ALA A 41 -3.88 -5.05 6.57
CA ALA A 41 -3.66 -4.48 5.24
C ALA A 41 -2.96 -5.49 4.31
N SER A 42 -1.96 -6.20 4.84
CA SER A 42 -1.23 -7.26 4.13
C SER A 42 -2.17 -8.38 3.73
N GLU A 43 -2.96 -8.94 4.64
CA GLU A 43 -3.95 -9.99 4.32
C GLU A 43 -4.89 -9.58 3.17
N VAL A 44 -5.34 -8.33 3.16
CA VAL A 44 -6.21 -7.81 2.09
C VAL A 44 -5.47 -7.72 0.77
N VAL A 45 -4.24 -7.20 0.76
CA VAL A 45 -3.40 -7.20 -0.45
C VAL A 45 -3.20 -8.66 -0.91
N PHE A 46 -2.71 -9.54 -0.05
CA PHE A 46 -2.52 -10.97 -0.31
C PHE A 46 -3.75 -11.64 -0.91
N TRP A 47 -4.93 -11.37 -0.36
CA TRP A 47 -6.18 -11.95 -0.82
C TRP A 47 -6.63 -11.43 -2.19
N VAL A 48 -6.30 -10.17 -2.52
CA VAL A 48 -6.70 -9.51 -3.77
C VAL A 48 -5.75 -9.81 -4.92
N LEU A 49 -4.50 -10.18 -4.64
CA LEU A 49 -3.43 -10.49 -5.60
C LEU A 49 -3.72 -11.69 -6.52
N SER A 50 -4.97 -12.12 -6.72
CA SER A 50 -5.32 -12.86 -7.93
C SER A 50 -5.25 -11.99 -9.21
N HIS A 51 -5.11 -10.66 -9.07
CA HIS A 51 -5.05 -9.72 -10.18
C HIS A 51 -3.60 -9.23 -10.36
N LEU A 52 -3.08 -9.23 -11.59
CA LEU A 52 -1.71 -8.95 -12.05
C LEU A 52 -1.17 -7.52 -11.73
N GLU A 53 -1.60 -6.91 -10.63
CA GLU A 53 -1.37 -5.49 -10.32
C GLU A 53 -0.38 -5.31 -9.17
N LYS A 54 0.41 -4.23 -9.23
CA LYS A 54 1.33 -3.82 -8.15
C LYS A 54 0.59 -2.93 -7.15
N TRP A 55 0.62 -3.32 -5.89
CA TRP A 55 -0.05 -2.61 -4.79
C TRP A 55 0.96 -2.20 -3.74
N ARG A 56 0.70 -1.11 -3.02
CA ARG A 56 1.48 -0.71 -1.85
C ARG A 56 0.61 -0.44 -0.64
N ILE A 57 1.12 -0.79 0.53
CA ILE A 57 0.56 -0.44 1.84
C ILE A 57 1.29 0.80 2.32
N ILE A 58 0.57 1.84 2.73
CA ILE A 58 1.15 3.11 3.18
C ILE A 58 0.85 3.27 4.67
N ASN A 59 1.90 3.41 5.48
CA ASN A 59 1.79 3.84 6.86
C ASN A 59 1.59 5.37 6.88
N CYS A 60 0.52 5.84 7.50
CA CYS A 60 0.21 7.27 7.54
C CYS A 60 1.06 8.08 8.50
N GLU A 61 1.74 7.43 9.45
CA GLU A 61 2.55 8.08 10.48
C GLU A 61 3.97 8.31 10.00
N THR A 62 4.60 7.24 9.51
CA THR A 62 6.00 7.25 9.05
C THR A 62 6.14 7.55 7.57
N LEU A 63 5.02 7.59 6.83
CA LEU A 63 4.99 7.65 5.35
C LEU A 63 5.69 6.47 4.68
N ASP A 64 5.97 5.40 5.43
CA ASP A 64 6.55 4.19 4.88
C ASP A 64 5.59 3.56 3.89
N SER A 65 6.12 3.13 2.74
CA SER A 65 5.37 2.31 1.79
C SER A 65 5.96 0.92 1.72
N TYR A 66 5.10 -0.09 1.75
CA TYR A 66 5.44 -1.50 1.59
C TYR A 66 4.84 -1.98 0.27
N VAL A 67 5.70 -2.24 -0.71
CA VAL A 67 5.25 -2.69 -2.04
C VAL A 67 4.99 -4.20 -2.04
N HIS A 68 3.97 -4.62 -2.78
CA HIS A 68 3.73 -6.02 -3.11
C HIS A 68 3.58 -6.18 -4.64
N ASP A 69 4.40 -7.06 -5.21
CA ASP A 69 4.44 -7.41 -6.63
C ASP A 69 4.38 -8.94 -6.80
N GLN A 70 3.58 -9.44 -7.74
CA GLN A 70 3.48 -10.88 -8.01
C GLN A 70 4.76 -11.48 -8.62
N THR A 71 5.60 -10.66 -9.26
CA THR A 71 6.79 -11.15 -9.99
C THR A 71 8.01 -11.35 -9.10
N ALA A 72 8.01 -10.78 -7.90
CA ALA A 72 9.01 -11.03 -6.86
C ALA A 72 8.40 -10.68 -5.49
N TRP A 73 8.31 -11.66 -4.60
CA TRP A 73 7.95 -11.44 -3.19
C TRP A 73 9.00 -10.51 -2.56
N ARG A 74 8.75 -9.20 -2.60
CA ARG A 74 9.65 -8.19 -2.07
C ARG A 74 8.83 -7.13 -1.36
N ILE A 75 9.11 -6.98 -0.07
CA ILE A 75 8.67 -5.84 0.71
C ILE A 75 9.75 -4.78 0.54
N GLU A 76 9.52 -3.84 -0.37
CA GLU A 76 10.34 -2.63 -0.44
C GLU A 76 9.79 -1.65 0.59
N ILE A 77 10.60 -1.30 1.59
CA ILE A 77 10.27 -0.24 2.55
C ILE A 77 10.81 1.06 1.98
N ILE A 78 9.91 1.94 1.58
CA ILE A 78 10.25 3.30 1.16
C ILE A 78 10.05 4.20 2.37
N GLU A 79 11.11 4.42 3.15
CA GLU A 79 11.10 5.38 4.25
C GLU A 79 11.22 6.79 3.66
N ARG A 80 10.31 7.69 4.03
CA ARG A 80 10.47 9.14 3.76
C ARG A 80 10.93 9.81 5.05
N GLU A 81 12.22 10.11 5.15
CA GLU A 81 12.69 11.05 6.17
C GLU A 81 12.07 12.43 5.90
N LYS A 82 11.41 12.99 6.92
CA LYS A 82 11.07 14.41 6.96
C LYS A 82 12.37 15.17 7.23
N ASP A 83 13.15 15.41 6.19
CA ASP A 83 14.12 16.50 6.22
C ASP A 83 13.59 17.64 5.36
N ASP A 84 13.63 18.83 5.96
CA ASP A 84 13.20 20.07 5.35
C ASP A 84 13.81 20.22 3.93
N ASP A 85 12.93 20.40 2.97
CA ASP A 85 13.17 20.97 1.64
C ASP A 85 13.81 20.12 0.52
N THR A 86 14.12 18.82 0.72
CA THR A 86 14.41 17.93 -0.44
C THR A 86 14.02 16.48 -0.21
N SER A 87 12.88 16.06 -0.76
CA SER A 87 12.48 14.64 -0.76
C SER A 87 13.45 13.81 -1.60
N ARG A 88 14.28 12.99 -0.96
CA ARG A 88 15.03 11.90 -1.60
C ARG A 88 14.36 10.57 -1.25
N GLU A 89 13.97 9.80 -2.26
CA GLU A 89 13.41 8.46 -2.07
C GLU A 89 14.56 7.45 -1.96
N TYR A 90 14.66 6.74 -0.83
CA TYR A 90 15.63 5.67 -0.63
C TYR A 90 14.92 4.32 -0.66
N ASN A 91 15.35 3.43 -1.56
CA ASN A 91 14.87 2.05 -1.61
C ASN A 91 15.69 1.21 -0.63
N LYS A 92 15.09 0.84 0.51
CA LYS A 92 15.67 -0.19 1.39
C LYS A 92 14.97 -1.51 1.13
N ILE A 93 15.68 -2.43 0.47
CA ILE A 93 15.18 -3.78 0.20
C ILE A 93 15.38 -4.59 1.49
N GLY A 94 14.30 -4.76 2.27
CA GLY A 94 14.26 -5.66 3.41
C GLY A 94 13.59 -6.97 3.01
N LEU A 95 14.32 -8.08 3.05
CA LEU A 95 13.71 -9.41 3.04
C LEU A 95 13.23 -9.69 4.48
N LEU A 96 11.91 -9.85 4.66
CA LEU A 96 11.35 -10.47 5.85
C LEU A 96 11.42 -11.99 5.73
#